data_AF-A0A3L6FP57-F1
#
_entry.id   AF-A0A3L6FP57-F1
#
_cell.length_a   1.000
_cell.length_b   1.000
_cell.length_c   1.000
_cell.angle_alpha   90.00
_cell.angle_beta   90.00
_cell.angle_gamma   90.00
#
_symmetry.space_group_name_H-M   'P 1'
#
loop_
_entity.id
_entity.type
_entity.pdbx_description
1 polymer ?
#
loop_
_entity_poly.entity_id
_entity_poly.type
_entity_poly.pdbx_seq_one_letter_code
_entity_poly.pdbx_strand_id
1 'polypeptide(L)'
;MYRFIEYGALAVTFSFNGTCFDDSASVSGFKHKARKTATQSVRVGGVGKPIKLTRPGVGEFRVENDMGSFGVEMWLDTVLQYKGHNLYESAKRLRLPELPAFALEHLPNRNSLIYGDLYGISKEASTIYRATLRYEGFSEIMATLTKIGFFDAANHPLLEDTNHPTHKGFLDELLNNISTTNTDFDIEASGGYDDELIARLLKLAHCKDTEIAVKTVKTIKLVLIPCYKIHIFYELL
;
A
#
# COMPACT_ATOMS: atom_id res chain seq x y z
N MET A 1 -6.15 4.01 9.03
CA MET A 1 -7.28 3.16 9.47
C MET A 1 -8.36 3.24 8.39
N TYR A 2 -8.47 2.24 7.51
CA TYR A 2 -9.45 2.25 6.41
C TYR A 2 -10.87 2.21 6.98
N ARG A 3 -11.70 3.21 6.64
CA ARG A 3 -13.09 3.34 7.15
C ARG A 3 -14.13 2.69 6.22
N PHE A 4 -13.78 2.43 4.97
CA PHE A 4 -14.61 1.79 3.96
C PHE A 4 -13.76 1.25 2.81
N ILE A 5 -14.29 0.27 2.07
CA ILE A 5 -13.79 -0.20 0.78
C ILE A 5 -14.62 0.49 -0.30
N GLU A 6 -13.98 1.06 -1.30
CA GLU A 6 -14.65 1.67 -2.44
C GLU A 6 -14.55 0.71 -3.62
N TYR A 7 -15.72 0.22 -4.06
CA TYR A 7 -15.83 -0.62 -5.25
C TYR A 7 -16.13 0.30 -6.43
N GLY A 8 -15.37 0.15 -7.52
CA GLY A 8 -15.69 0.75 -8.81
C GLY A 8 -16.97 0.14 -9.41
N ALA A 9 -17.34 0.56 -10.62
CA ALA A 9 -18.42 -0.13 -11.33
C ALA A 9 -18.06 -1.62 -11.48
N LEU A 10 -18.94 -2.50 -11.00
CA LEU A 10 -18.73 -3.94 -11.07
C LEU A 10 -19.45 -4.45 -12.32
N ALA A 11 -18.72 -5.13 -13.19
CA ALA A 11 -19.32 -5.92 -14.26
C ALA A 11 -19.96 -7.17 -13.63
N VAL A 12 -21.18 -7.50 -14.05
CA VAL A 12 -21.89 -8.69 -13.60
C VAL A 12 -22.20 -9.55 -14.80
N THR A 13 -21.75 -10.80 -14.72
CA THR A 13 -21.96 -11.79 -15.76
C THR A 13 -22.84 -12.89 -15.23
N PHE A 14 -23.94 -13.18 -15.92
CA PHE A 14 -24.81 -14.32 -15.60
C PHE A 14 -24.44 -15.50 -16.49
N SER A 15 -24.16 -16.64 -15.86
CA SER A 15 -23.88 -17.90 -16.54
C SER A 15 -24.74 -19.02 -15.96
N PHE A 16 -25.04 -20.02 -16.79
CA PHE A 16 -25.71 -21.25 -16.36
C PHE A 16 -24.95 -22.44 -16.94
N ASN A 17 -24.54 -23.37 -16.09
CA ASN A 17 -23.75 -24.56 -16.46
C ASN A 17 -22.53 -24.21 -17.33
N GLY A 18 -21.76 -23.21 -16.92
CA GLY A 18 -20.57 -22.72 -17.63
C GLY A 18 -20.85 -21.89 -18.90
N THR A 19 -22.11 -21.71 -19.30
CA THR A 19 -22.49 -20.91 -20.46
C THR A 19 -22.91 -19.50 -20.01
N CYS A 20 -22.11 -18.49 -20.35
CA CYS A 20 -22.45 -17.08 -20.14
C CYS A 20 -23.61 -16.67 -21.07
N PHE A 21 -24.64 -16.01 -20.52
CA PHE A 21 -25.81 -15.56 -21.28
C PHE A 21 -26.17 -14.08 -21.11
N ASP A 22 -25.61 -13.37 -20.13
CA ASP A 22 -25.72 -11.91 -20.01
C ASP A 22 -24.42 -11.34 -19.42
N ASP A 23 -23.75 -10.46 -20.18
CA ASP A 23 -22.55 -9.72 -19.82
C ASP A 23 -22.80 -8.19 -19.73
N SER A 24 -24.06 -7.77 -19.89
CA SER A 24 -24.45 -6.36 -19.96
C SER A 24 -24.80 -5.75 -18.60
N ALA A 25 -25.01 -6.60 -17.59
CA ALA A 25 -25.36 -6.14 -16.26
C ALA A 25 -24.15 -5.46 -15.59
N SER A 26 -24.38 -4.27 -15.05
CA SER A 26 -23.39 -3.58 -14.24
C SER A 26 -24.02 -3.07 -12.96
N VAL A 27 -23.23 -3.12 -11.89
CA VAL A 27 -23.57 -2.51 -10.61
C VAL A 27 -22.77 -1.23 -10.48
N SER A 28 -23.46 -0.11 -10.25
CA SER A 28 -22.81 1.17 -9.98
C SER A 28 -21.88 1.04 -8.77
N GLY A 29 -20.68 1.63 -8.86
CA GLY A 29 -19.72 1.63 -7.76
C GLY A 29 -20.31 2.14 -6.46
N PHE A 30 -19.93 1.52 -5.34
CA PHE A 30 -20.48 1.83 -4.02
C PHE A 30 -19.42 1.73 -2.92
N LYS A 31 -19.65 2.44 -1.83
CA LYS A 31 -18.77 2.44 -0.65
C LYS A 31 -19.30 1.48 0.40
N HIS A 32 -18.45 0.57 0.84
CA HIS A 32 -18.77 -0.48 1.79
C HIS A 32 -18.01 -0.30 3.10
N LYS A 33 -18.72 -0.09 4.21
CA LYS A 33 -18.08 0.08 5.52
C LYS A 33 -17.57 -1.26 6.05
N ALA A 34 -16.43 -1.22 6.74
CA ALA A 34 -15.85 -2.41 7.35
C ALA A 34 -16.86 -3.12 8.27
N ARG A 35 -16.94 -4.46 8.18
CA ARG A 35 -17.83 -5.34 8.98
C ARG A 35 -19.32 -5.04 8.83
N LYS A 36 -19.76 -4.50 7.69
CA LYS A 36 -21.18 -4.33 7.35
C LYS A 36 -21.55 -5.19 6.15
N THR A 37 -22.84 -5.44 5.94
CA THR A 37 -23.36 -6.10 4.73
C THR A 37 -23.88 -5.03 3.79
N ALA A 38 -23.58 -5.15 2.50
CA ALA A 38 -24.19 -4.34 1.44
C ALA A 38 -25.01 -5.26 0.54
N THR A 39 -26.21 -4.81 0.17
CA THR A 39 -27.10 -5.52 -0.75
C THR A 39 -27.24 -4.68 -2.00
N GLN A 40 -26.88 -5.25 -3.15
CA GLN A 40 -27.16 -4.65 -4.44
C GLN A 40 -28.10 -5.54 -5.25
N SER A 41 -29.15 -4.92 -5.79
CA SER A 41 -30.06 -5.57 -6.73
C SER A 41 -29.45 -5.48 -8.12
N VAL A 42 -29.19 -6.63 -8.73
CA VAL A 42 -28.78 -6.72 -10.13
C VAL A 42 -30.01 -7.07 -10.97
N ARG A 43 -30.20 -6.35 -12.08
CA ARG A 43 -31.24 -6.66 -13.06
C ARG A 43 -30.57 -7.19 -14.31
N VAL A 44 -30.97 -8.38 -14.76
CA VAL A 44 -30.54 -8.97 -16.04
C VAL A 44 -30.99 -8.04 -17.17
N GLY A 45 -30.04 -7.58 -17.96
CA GLY A 45 -30.17 -6.51 -18.95
C GLY A 45 -30.41 -7.04 -20.35
N GLY A 46 -31.41 -7.90 -20.57
CA GLY A 46 -31.61 -8.48 -21.89
C GLY A 46 -32.96 -9.17 -22.07
N VAL A 47 -34.04 -8.39 -22.17
CA VAL A 47 -35.29 -8.92 -22.74
C VAL A 47 -35.05 -9.09 -24.24
N GLY A 48 -34.96 -10.33 -24.74
CA GLY A 48 -35.22 -10.63 -26.16
C GLY A 48 -34.20 -11.47 -26.93
N LYS A 49 -33.09 -11.95 -26.35
CA LYS A 49 -32.25 -12.97 -27.01
C LYS A 49 -32.59 -14.37 -26.46
N PRO A 50 -33.24 -15.26 -27.23
CA PRO A 50 -33.51 -16.62 -26.77
C PRO A 50 -32.20 -17.38 -26.54
N ILE A 51 -32.01 -17.86 -25.32
CA ILE A 51 -30.85 -18.67 -24.91
C ILE A 51 -31.10 -20.11 -25.37
N LYS A 52 -30.19 -20.67 -26.17
CA LYS A 52 -30.22 -22.09 -26.54
C LYS A 52 -29.58 -22.92 -25.43
N LEU A 53 -30.40 -23.40 -24.51
CA LEU A 53 -29.99 -24.42 -23.54
C LEU A 53 -29.97 -25.80 -24.22
N THR A 54 -29.07 -26.68 -23.76
CA THR A 54 -29.09 -28.09 -24.15
C THR A 54 -30.35 -28.76 -23.59
N ARG A 55 -30.80 -29.87 -24.21
CA ARG A 55 -31.99 -30.63 -23.73
C ARG A 55 -31.96 -30.91 -22.21
N PRO A 56 -30.83 -31.32 -21.61
CA PRO A 56 -30.71 -31.47 -20.15
C PRO A 56 -30.83 -30.14 -19.40
N GLY A 57 -30.16 -29.09 -19.88
CA GLY A 57 -30.14 -27.77 -19.24
C GLY A 57 -31.51 -27.07 -19.18
N VAL A 58 -32.42 -27.39 -20.12
CA VAL A 58 -33.83 -26.90 -20.04
C VAL A 58 -34.57 -27.51 -18.85
N GLY A 59 -34.28 -28.77 -18.49
CA GLY A 59 -34.89 -29.44 -17.35
C GLY A 59 -34.42 -28.85 -16.02
N GLU A 60 -33.11 -28.69 -15.87
CA GLU A 60 -32.50 -28.07 -14.68
C GLU A 60 -32.95 -26.62 -14.49
N PHE A 61 -32.97 -25.83 -15.56
CA PHE A 61 -33.44 -24.44 -15.51
C PHE A 61 -34.92 -24.34 -15.06
N ARG A 62 -35.79 -25.25 -15.51
CA ARG A 62 -37.20 -25.27 -15.07
C ARG A 62 -37.32 -25.57 -13.58
N VAL A 63 -36.54 -26.51 -13.07
CA VAL A 63 -36.50 -26.86 -11.64
C VAL A 63 -36.02 -25.67 -10.80
N GLU A 64 -34.95 -25.00 -11.20
CA GLU A 64 -34.44 -23.81 -10.50
C GLU A 64 -35.41 -22.61 -10.57
N ASN A 65 -36.06 -22.40 -11.72
CA ASN A 65 -37.06 -21.36 -11.91
C ASN A 65 -38.31 -21.60 -11.04
N ASP A 66 -38.79 -22.83 -10.95
CA ASP A 66 -39.93 -23.20 -10.10
C ASP A 66 -39.58 -23.08 -8.60
N MET A 67 -38.31 -23.29 -8.24
CA MET A 67 -37.78 -23.06 -6.89
C MET A 67 -37.48 -21.57 -6.59
N GLY A 68 -37.44 -20.71 -7.60
CA GLY A 68 -37.15 -19.28 -7.47
C GLY A 68 -35.73 -18.96 -6.99
N SER A 69 -34.77 -19.87 -7.14
CA SER A 69 -33.40 -19.72 -6.65
C SER A 69 -32.40 -20.09 -7.74
N PHE A 70 -31.65 -19.09 -8.22
CA PHE A 70 -30.55 -19.28 -9.17
C PHE A 70 -29.22 -19.09 -8.45
N GLY A 71 -28.25 -19.95 -8.74
CA GLY A 71 -26.87 -19.73 -8.34
C GLY A 71 -26.28 -18.53 -9.08
N VAL A 72 -25.89 -17.48 -8.36
CA VAL A 72 -25.22 -16.32 -8.95
C VAL A 72 -23.76 -16.34 -8.52
N GLU A 73 -22.85 -16.49 -9.48
CA GLU A 73 -21.42 -16.34 -9.27
C GLU A 73 -21.03 -14.88 -9.57
N MET A 74 -20.46 -14.18 -8.59
CA MET A 74 -20.01 -12.79 -8.75
C MET A 74 -18.49 -12.72 -8.69
N TRP A 75 -17.89 -12.19 -9.76
CA TRP A 75 -16.46 -11.91 -9.83
C TRP A 75 -16.23 -10.45 -9.42
N LEU A 76 -15.58 -10.24 -8.26
CA LEU A 76 -15.27 -8.90 -7.73
C LEU A 76 -13.83 -8.53 -8.08
N ASP A 77 -13.65 -7.90 -9.24
CA ASP A 77 -12.35 -7.36 -9.63
C ASP A 77 -12.05 -6.09 -8.80
N THR A 78 -11.11 -6.20 -7.86
CA THR A 78 -10.68 -5.09 -7.02
C THR A 78 -9.24 -4.71 -7.33
N VAL A 79 -9.03 -3.49 -7.82
CA VAL A 79 -7.70 -2.94 -8.07
C VAL A 79 -7.24 -2.13 -6.85
N LEU A 80 -6.17 -2.57 -6.19
CA LEU A 80 -5.54 -1.83 -5.10
C LEU A 80 -4.54 -0.81 -5.66
N GLN A 81 -4.83 0.48 -5.49
CA GLN A 81 -3.94 1.56 -5.89
C GLN A 81 -3.29 2.22 -4.68
N TYR A 82 -1.97 2.40 -4.77
CA TYR A 82 -1.16 3.05 -3.73
C TYR A 82 -0.54 4.32 -4.29
N LYS A 83 -0.76 5.45 -3.62
CA LYS A 83 -0.08 6.71 -3.98
C LYS A 83 1.39 6.62 -3.57
N GLY A 84 2.29 7.11 -4.42
CA GLY A 84 3.74 7.03 -4.19
C GLY A 84 4.19 7.59 -2.83
N HIS A 85 3.65 8.74 -2.41
CA HIS A 85 3.96 9.36 -1.12
C HIS A 85 3.54 8.53 0.10
N ASN A 86 2.60 7.58 -0.08
CA ASN A 86 2.13 6.67 0.97
C ASN A 86 2.63 5.23 0.76
N LEU A 87 3.59 5.00 -0.15
CA LEU A 87 4.04 3.66 -0.50
C LEU A 87 4.63 2.93 0.72
N TYR A 88 5.48 3.60 1.48
CA TYR A 88 6.09 3.01 2.68
C TYR A 88 5.07 2.69 3.78
N GLU A 89 3.96 3.44 3.86
CA GLU A 89 2.87 3.15 4.80
C GLU A 89 2.05 1.92 4.41
N SER A 90 2.17 1.46 3.16
CA SER A 90 1.48 0.27 2.66
C SER A 90 2.22 -1.05 2.95
N ALA A 91 3.43 -0.97 3.51
CA ALA A 91 4.22 -2.13 3.86
C ALA A 91 3.46 -3.07 4.79
N LYS A 92 3.57 -4.37 4.54
CA LYS A 92 3.01 -5.42 5.40
C LYS A 92 4.10 -6.40 5.79
N ARG A 93 4.04 -6.85 7.04
CA ARG A 93 4.93 -7.88 7.56
C ARG A 93 4.64 -9.20 6.86
N LEU A 94 5.70 -9.88 6.46
CA LEU A 94 5.67 -11.19 5.83
C LEU A 94 6.46 -12.15 6.71
N ARG A 95 5.75 -13.11 7.30
CA ARG A 95 6.37 -14.22 8.04
C ARG A 95 6.11 -15.49 7.26
N LEU A 96 7.19 -16.08 6.77
CA LEU A 96 7.16 -17.34 6.05
C LEU A 96 7.36 -18.47 7.06
N PRO A 97 6.39 -19.39 7.24
CA PRO A 97 6.51 -20.50 8.19
C PRO A 97 7.75 -21.37 7.96
N GLU A 98 8.16 -21.52 6.70
CA GLU A 98 9.32 -22.31 6.28
C GLU A 98 10.65 -21.59 6.56
N LEU A 99 10.60 -20.25 6.69
CA LEU A 99 11.74 -19.38 6.88
C LEU A 99 11.53 -18.45 8.09
N PRO A 100 11.33 -19.00 9.31
CA PRO A 100 10.90 -18.24 10.48
C PRO A 100 11.95 -17.24 10.97
N ALA A 101 13.24 -17.51 10.67
CA ALA A 101 14.35 -16.64 11.02
C ALA A 101 14.31 -15.28 10.30
N PHE A 102 13.62 -15.18 9.16
CA PHE A 102 13.60 -13.96 8.37
C PHE A 102 12.45 -13.05 8.80
N ALA A 103 12.80 -11.88 9.34
CA ALA A 103 11.86 -10.80 9.63
C ALA A 103 11.66 -9.92 8.39
N LEU A 104 10.74 -10.31 7.51
CA LEU A 104 10.52 -9.61 6.25
C LEU A 104 9.26 -8.75 6.27
N GLU A 105 9.27 -7.75 5.40
CA GLU A 105 8.13 -6.94 5.00
C GLU A 105 8.10 -6.84 3.47
N HIS A 106 6.92 -6.61 2.90
CA HIS A 106 6.74 -6.50 1.46
C HIS A 106 6.09 -5.17 1.06
N LEU A 107 6.58 -4.59 -0.04
CA LEU A 107 6.08 -3.34 -0.62
C LEU A 107 5.55 -3.61 -2.03
N PRO A 108 4.33 -3.16 -2.37
CA PRO A 108 3.80 -3.24 -3.74
C PRO A 108 4.77 -2.58 -4.73
N ASN A 109 5.09 -3.27 -5.84
CA ASN A 109 6.10 -2.79 -6.78
C ASN A 109 5.47 -2.38 -8.12
N ARG A 110 5.28 -1.06 -8.29
CA ARG A 110 4.73 -0.43 -9.50
C ARG A 110 3.37 -1.04 -9.88
N ASN A 111 3.05 -1.08 -11.18
CA ASN A 111 1.85 -1.71 -11.69
C ASN A 111 2.07 -3.21 -11.87
N SER A 112 1.27 -4.04 -11.20
CA SER A 112 1.29 -5.50 -11.36
C SER A 112 0.29 -6.01 -12.39
N LEU A 113 -0.73 -5.23 -12.77
CA LEU A 113 -1.79 -5.66 -13.69
C LEU A 113 -1.26 -6.02 -15.08
N ILE A 114 -0.17 -5.38 -15.50
CA ILE A 114 0.51 -5.68 -16.78
C ILE A 114 0.95 -7.15 -16.90
N TYR A 115 1.18 -7.83 -15.76
CA TYR A 115 1.68 -9.20 -15.76
C TYR A 115 0.59 -10.23 -16.07
N GLY A 116 -0.68 -9.86 -15.94
CA GLY A 116 -1.78 -10.74 -16.34
C GLY A 116 -1.70 -11.06 -17.82
N ASP A 117 -1.70 -10.00 -18.65
CA ASP A 117 -1.70 -10.16 -20.10
C ASP A 117 -0.32 -10.63 -20.58
N LEU A 118 0.76 -10.14 -19.97
CA LEU A 118 2.12 -10.52 -20.34
C LEU A 118 2.39 -12.02 -20.15
N TYR A 119 1.83 -12.64 -19.11
CA TYR A 119 2.00 -14.07 -18.82
C TYR A 119 0.80 -14.92 -19.25
N GLY A 120 -0.23 -14.33 -19.84
CA GLY A 120 -1.44 -15.04 -20.25
C GLY A 120 -2.28 -15.58 -19.10
N ILE A 121 -2.11 -15.07 -17.88
CA ILE A 121 -2.75 -15.55 -16.65
C ILE A 121 -3.97 -14.71 -16.24
N SER A 122 -4.33 -13.65 -16.98
CA SER A 122 -5.45 -12.75 -16.64
C SER A 122 -6.80 -13.46 -16.43
N LYS A 123 -7.02 -14.61 -17.08
CA LYS A 123 -8.29 -15.36 -17.01
C LYS A 123 -8.33 -16.42 -15.92
N GLU A 124 -7.18 -16.81 -15.39
CA GLU A 124 -7.04 -17.89 -14.40
C GLU A 124 -6.67 -17.33 -13.02
N ALA A 125 -5.80 -16.31 -12.98
CA ALA A 125 -5.29 -15.77 -11.75
C ALA A 125 -6.33 -14.88 -11.06
N SER A 126 -6.77 -15.28 -9.87
CA SER A 126 -7.63 -14.48 -9.00
C SER A 126 -6.91 -13.30 -8.34
N THR A 127 -5.57 -13.32 -8.29
CA THR A 127 -4.77 -12.24 -7.70
C THR A 127 -3.43 -12.14 -8.42
N ILE A 128 -3.11 -10.93 -8.88
CA ILE A 128 -1.83 -10.61 -9.52
C ILE A 128 -1.14 -9.55 -8.68
N TYR A 129 -0.06 -9.95 -8.00
CA TYR A 129 0.65 -9.09 -7.07
C TYR A 129 2.16 -9.30 -7.17
N ARG A 130 2.89 -8.22 -7.42
CA ARG A 130 4.35 -8.17 -7.37
C ARG A 130 4.81 -7.21 -6.30
N ALA A 131 5.72 -7.67 -5.45
CA ALA A 131 6.26 -6.87 -4.36
C ALA A 131 7.79 -6.92 -4.30
N THR A 132 8.35 -5.98 -3.55
CA THR A 132 9.75 -5.96 -3.13
C THR A 132 9.84 -6.33 -1.66
N LEU A 133 10.75 -7.24 -1.32
CA LEU A 133 11.01 -7.65 0.07
C LEU A 133 12.08 -6.76 0.70
N ARG A 134 11.85 -6.42 1.97
CA ARG A 134 12.77 -5.70 2.85
C ARG A 134 12.76 -6.33 4.23
N TYR A 135 13.77 -6.04 5.04
CA TYR A 135 13.75 -6.41 6.45
C TYR A 135 12.79 -5.51 7.23
N GLU A 136 12.14 -6.08 8.23
CA GLU A 136 11.18 -5.39 9.08
C GLU A 136 11.78 -4.13 9.70
N GLY A 137 11.03 -3.02 9.60
CA GLY A 137 11.42 -1.71 10.13
C GLY A 137 12.05 -0.78 9.09
N PHE A 138 12.41 -1.28 7.90
CA PHE A 138 12.90 -0.45 6.80
C PHE A 138 11.85 0.58 6.36
N SER A 139 10.63 0.15 6.07
CA SER A 139 9.58 1.02 5.53
C SER A 139 9.15 2.09 6.54
N GLU A 140 9.14 1.78 7.83
CA GLU A 140 8.81 2.75 8.89
C GLU A 140 9.84 3.88 8.94
N ILE A 141 11.14 3.54 8.89
CA ILE A 141 12.23 4.54 8.85
C ILE A 141 12.14 5.37 7.57
N MET A 142 11.96 4.72 6.41
CA MET A 142 11.87 5.43 5.12
C MET A 142 10.64 6.32 5.02
N ALA A 143 9.50 5.92 5.61
CA ALA A 143 8.31 6.76 5.70
C ALA A 143 8.60 8.03 6.50
N THR A 144 9.29 7.91 7.65
CA THR A 144 9.69 9.06 8.46
C THR A 144 10.65 9.97 7.70
N LEU A 145 11.68 9.41 7.05
CA LEU A 145 12.64 10.18 6.25
C LEU A 145 11.97 10.92 5.08
N THR A 146 10.98 10.29 4.44
CA THR A 146 10.20 10.95 3.38
C THR A 146 9.39 12.11 3.94
N LYS A 147 8.77 11.94 5.11
CA LYS A 147 7.93 12.98 5.73
C LYS A 147 8.72 14.19 6.21
N ILE A 148 9.97 13.99 6.66
CA ILE A 148 10.86 15.11 7.00
C ILE A 148 11.43 15.83 5.76
N GLY A 149 11.09 15.42 4.54
CA GLY A 149 11.60 16.03 3.31
C GLY A 149 13.02 15.62 2.94
N PHE A 150 13.58 14.56 3.54
CA PHE A 150 14.95 14.12 3.27
C PHE A 150 15.18 13.67 1.81
N PHE A 151 14.11 13.22 1.14
CA PHE A 151 14.15 12.77 -0.27
C PHE A 151 13.57 13.80 -1.24
N ASP A 152 13.36 15.05 -0.80
CA ASP A 152 12.87 16.09 -1.70
C ASP A 152 13.94 16.44 -2.74
N ALA A 153 13.55 16.39 -4.02
CA ALA A 153 14.44 16.67 -5.14
C ALA A 153 14.59 18.18 -5.43
N ALA A 154 13.92 19.03 -4.64
CA ALA A 154 14.06 20.48 -4.76
C ALA A 154 15.44 20.93 -4.27
N ASN A 155 16.02 21.93 -4.93
CA ASN A 155 17.30 22.49 -4.51
C ASN A 155 17.14 23.10 -3.11
N HIS A 156 17.88 22.57 -2.15
CA HIS A 156 17.89 23.09 -0.79
C HIS A 156 18.94 24.22 -0.69
N PRO A 157 18.63 25.42 -0.17
CA PRO A 157 19.55 26.55 -0.12
C PRO A 157 20.89 26.25 0.58
N LEU A 158 20.86 25.38 1.59
CA LEU A 158 22.08 24.92 2.28
C LEU A 158 22.95 23.94 1.49
N LEU A 159 22.45 23.34 0.41
CA LEU A 159 23.17 22.37 -0.41
C LEU A 159 23.65 22.96 -1.74
N GLU A 160 23.57 24.29 -1.92
CA GLU A 160 24.16 24.98 -3.07
C GLU A 160 25.69 24.93 -3.02
N ASP A 161 26.35 24.95 -4.19
CA ASP A 161 27.79 24.67 -4.37
C ASP A 161 28.75 25.52 -3.51
N THR A 162 28.29 26.66 -2.99
CA THR A 162 29.08 27.55 -2.13
C THR A 162 29.01 27.19 -0.64
N ASN A 163 28.08 26.33 -0.25
CA ASN A 163 27.78 25.98 1.14
C ASN A 163 28.21 24.54 1.43
N HIS A 164 29.00 24.37 2.49
CA HIS A 164 29.36 23.06 3.03
C HIS A 164 28.81 22.93 4.45
N PRO A 165 27.49 22.72 4.61
CA PRO A 165 26.89 22.58 5.92
C PRO A 165 27.43 21.32 6.58
N THR A 166 27.60 21.36 7.91
CA THR A 166 27.80 20.13 8.67
C THR A 166 26.54 19.27 8.59
N HIS A 167 26.68 17.95 8.61
CA HIS A 167 25.54 17.03 8.67
C HIS A 167 24.56 17.36 9.80
N LYS A 168 25.11 17.83 10.94
CA LYS A 168 24.32 18.32 12.07
C LYS A 168 23.48 19.53 11.68
N GLY A 169 24.11 20.57 11.14
CA GLY A 169 23.42 21.81 10.77
C GLY A 169 22.37 21.62 9.67
N PHE A 170 22.63 20.74 8.70
CA PHE A 170 21.63 20.40 7.68
C PHE A 170 20.42 19.67 8.28
N LEU A 171 20.65 18.72 9.19
CA LEU A 171 19.56 18.00 9.85
C LEU A 171 18.73 18.90 10.76
N ASP A 172 19.38 19.81 11.48
CA ASP A 172 18.70 20.81 12.30
C ASP A 172 17.79 21.70 11.43
N GLU A 173 18.29 22.20 10.29
CA GLU A 173 17.50 22.99 9.35
C GLU A 173 16.31 22.21 8.78
N LEU A 174 16.53 20.96 8.37
CA LEU A 174 15.49 20.10 7.82
C LEU A 174 14.34 19.89 8.82
N LEU A 175 14.67 19.74 10.11
CA LEU A 175 13.69 19.58 11.18
C LEU A 175 13.04 20.91 11.59
N ASN A 176 13.75 22.03 11.47
CA ASN A 176 13.26 23.37 11.82
C ASN A 176 12.27 23.93 10.79
N ASN A 177 12.51 23.69 9.49
CA ASN A 177 11.60 24.13 8.43
C ASN A 177 10.17 23.61 8.62
N ILE A 178 10.00 22.47 9.27
CA ILE A 178 8.70 21.85 9.55
C ILE A 178 8.03 22.43 10.82
N SER A 179 8.80 23.02 11.75
CA SER A 179 8.28 23.62 13.00
C SER A 179 7.65 25.00 12.83
N THR A 180 7.77 25.64 11.66
CA THR A 180 7.16 26.96 11.40
C THR A 180 5.62 26.92 11.35
N THR A 181 5.00 25.75 11.30
CA THR A 181 3.56 25.58 11.50
C THR A 181 3.24 25.03 12.89
N ASN A 182 3.03 25.96 13.82
CA ASN A 182 2.37 25.82 15.13
C ASN A 182 3.23 25.50 16.37
N THR A 183 3.25 26.54 17.23
CA THR A 183 3.35 26.55 18.70
C THR A 183 4.74 26.34 19.34
N ASP A 184 5.24 27.48 19.84
CA ASP A 184 6.17 27.60 20.95
C ASP A 184 5.66 26.80 22.14
N PHE A 185 6.43 25.80 22.56
CA PHE A 185 6.28 25.15 23.86
C PHE A 185 7.66 24.65 24.29
N ASP A 186 8.04 25.02 25.51
CA ASP A 186 9.35 24.81 26.12
C ASP A 186 9.72 23.33 26.14
N ILE A 187 10.88 23.01 25.55
CA ILE A 187 11.47 21.68 25.60
C ILE A 187 12.44 21.66 26.80
N GLU A 188 12.03 21.05 27.90
CA GLU A 188 12.96 20.63 28.96
C GLU A 188 13.72 19.37 28.47
N ALA A 189 14.72 19.56 27.62
CA ALA A 189 15.64 18.50 27.23
C ALA A 189 16.66 18.28 28.37
N SER A 190 16.41 17.31 29.26
CA SER A 190 17.38 16.89 30.27
C SER A 190 18.43 15.89 29.74
N GLY A 191 18.45 15.66 28.43
CA GLY A 191 19.24 14.61 27.76
C GLY A 191 19.92 15.15 26.50
N GLY A 192 20.97 14.48 26.03
CA GLY A 192 21.86 14.98 24.98
C GLY A 192 21.20 15.23 23.61
N TYR A 193 21.99 15.62 22.61
CA TYR A 193 21.51 15.97 21.25
C TYR A 193 20.62 14.92 20.58
N ASP A 194 20.82 13.63 20.89
CA ASP A 194 19.98 12.56 20.34
C ASP A 194 18.55 12.59 20.90
N ASP A 195 18.38 12.94 22.18
CA ASP A 195 17.07 13.02 22.85
C ASP A 195 16.26 14.21 22.30
N GLU A 196 16.94 15.32 21.99
CA GLU A 196 16.35 16.47 21.32
C GLU A 196 15.85 16.11 19.91
N LEU A 197 16.65 15.39 19.11
CA LEU A 197 16.24 14.91 17.79
C LEU A 197 15.04 13.96 17.87
N ILE A 198 15.04 13.04 18.84
CA ILE A 198 13.91 12.12 19.06
C ILE A 198 12.65 12.92 19.41
N ALA A 199 12.73 13.88 20.32
CA ALA A 199 11.61 14.73 20.71
C ALA A 199 11.04 15.52 19.52
N ARG A 200 11.91 16.09 18.69
CA ARG A 200 11.51 16.80 17.46
C ARG A 200 10.80 15.86 16.47
N LEU A 201 11.33 14.66 16.22
CA LEU A 201 10.70 13.66 15.33
C LEU A 201 9.33 13.19 15.84
N LEU A 202 9.17 13.05 17.16
CA LEU A 202 7.89 12.74 17.79
C LEU A 202 6.90 13.90 17.65
N LYS A 203 7.35 15.15 17.85
CA LYS A 203 6.52 16.36 17.73
C LYS A 203 5.98 16.56 16.31
N LEU A 204 6.75 16.20 15.29
CA LEU A 204 6.34 16.30 13.88
C LEU A 204 5.28 15.26 13.46
N ALA A 205 4.74 14.46 14.39
CA ALA A 205 3.67 13.47 14.18
C ALA A 205 3.98 12.42 13.08
N HIS A 206 5.26 12.22 12.75
CA HIS A 206 5.69 11.30 11.70
C HIS A 206 6.01 9.89 12.23
N CYS A 207 6.30 9.77 13.52
CA CYS A 207 6.54 8.51 14.22
C CYS A 207 5.35 8.15 15.13
N LYS A 208 4.86 6.91 15.02
CA LYS A 208 3.81 6.39 15.92
C LYS A 208 4.36 5.91 17.26
N ASP A 209 5.67 5.66 17.32
CA ASP A 209 6.35 5.00 18.43
C ASP A 209 7.72 5.66 18.64
N THR A 210 8.08 5.82 19.92
CA THR A 210 9.39 6.26 20.38
C THR A 210 10.49 5.32 19.88
N GLU A 211 10.23 4.02 19.76
CA GLU A 211 11.22 3.06 19.27
C GLU A 211 11.62 3.35 17.81
N ILE A 212 10.65 3.71 16.97
CA ILE A 212 10.88 4.05 15.56
C ILE A 212 11.68 5.36 15.46
N ALA A 213 11.36 6.34 16.30
CA ALA A 213 12.11 7.60 16.34
C ALA A 213 13.59 7.36 16.71
N VAL A 214 13.84 6.54 17.75
CA VAL A 214 15.21 6.15 18.15
C VAL A 214 15.94 5.44 17.01
N LYS A 215 15.29 4.48 16.34
CA LYS A 215 15.87 3.75 15.20
C LYS A 215 16.19 4.71 14.05
N THR A 216 15.28 5.64 13.73
CA THR A 216 15.45 6.63 12.66
C THR A 216 16.64 7.54 12.95
N VAL A 217 16.78 8.08 14.17
CA VAL A 217 17.93 8.92 14.55
C VAL A 217 19.23 8.14 14.43
N LYS A 218 19.26 6.88 14.89
CA LYS A 218 20.45 6.01 14.73
C LYS A 218 20.79 5.79 13.26
N THR A 219 19.80 5.56 12.40
CA THR A 219 19.99 5.41 10.96
C THR A 219 20.52 6.69 10.32
N ILE A 220 19.97 7.85 10.65
CA ILE A 220 20.44 9.15 10.15
C ILE A 220 21.91 9.35 10.54
N LYS A 221 22.27 9.09 11.81
CA LYS A 221 23.66 9.17 12.26
C LYS A 221 24.56 8.19 11.49
N LEU A 222 24.14 6.95 11.30
CA LEU A 222 24.92 5.96 10.55
C LEU A 222 25.17 6.38 9.10
N VAL A 223 24.15 6.87 8.41
CA VAL A 223 24.21 7.27 7.00
C VAL A 223 25.00 8.57 6.82
N LEU A 224 24.94 9.49 7.79
CA LEU A 224 25.64 10.78 7.76
C LEU A 224 27.03 10.75 8.42
N ILE A 225 27.51 9.58 8.87
CA ILE A 225 28.93 9.45 9.22
C ILE A 225 29.72 9.58 7.92
N PRO A 226 30.63 10.56 7.79
CA PRO A 226 31.44 10.69 6.60
C PRO A 226 32.18 9.37 6.33
N CYS A 227 32.14 8.89 5.08
CA CYS A 227 32.73 7.61 4.65
C CYS A 227 34.23 7.45 4.95
N TYR A 228 34.91 8.45 5.52
CA TYR A 228 36.32 8.39 5.92
C TYR A 228 36.66 7.35 7.00
N LYS A 229 35.65 6.70 7.63
CA LYS A 229 35.88 5.65 8.64
C LYS A 229 35.33 4.26 8.31
N ILE A 230 34.67 4.08 7.16
CA ILE A 230 34.20 2.77 6.70
C ILE A 230 35.16 2.25 5.63
N HIS A 231 36.42 2.02 6.03
CA HIS A 231 37.42 1.37 5.17
C HIS A 231 37.50 -0.15 5.42
N ILE A 232 36.58 -0.74 6.20
CA ILE A 232 36.70 -2.15 6.66
C ILE A 232 35.63 -3.10 6.07
N PHE A 233 34.85 -2.71 5.05
CA PHE A 233 33.82 -3.63 4.51
C PHE A 233 33.75 -3.79 2.98
N TYR A 234 34.77 -3.35 2.24
CA TYR A 234 34.82 -3.54 0.78
C TYR A 234 36.03 -4.37 0.28
N GLU A 235 36.64 -5.19 1.14
CA GLU A 235 37.76 -6.08 0.75
C GLU A 235 37.48 -7.58 1.00
N LEU A 236 36.20 -7.98 1.17
CA LEU A 236 35.83 -9.40 1.22
C LEU A 236 34.42 -9.60 0.65
N LEU A 237 34.31 -9.43 -0.67
CA LEU A 237 33.31 -10.06 -1.54
C LEU A 237 33.79 -10.02 -2.99
#